data_AF-A0A0Q4QNJ4-F1
#
_entry.id   AF-A0A0Q4QNJ4-F1
#
_cell.length_a   1.000
_cell.length_b   1.000
_cell.length_c   1.000
_cell.angle_alpha   90.00
_cell.angle_beta   90.00
_cell.angle_gamma   90.00
#
_symmetry.space_group_name_H-M   'P 1'
#
loop_
_entity.id
_entity.type
_entity.pdbx_description
1 polymer ?
#
loop_
_entity_poly.entity_id
_entity_poly.type
_entity_poly.pdbx_seq_one_letter_code
_entity_poly.pdbx_strand_id
1 'polypeptide(L)'
;MTTPRILIVAGSDSGGGAGIQADIKTATMLGCHAMTAITAITAQNTLGVDAVHAVPTDMVMAQIDAVVRDIGVDAIKIGMIGSARTAHALADRLRDLPGIPVVFDPVMIATSGARLADEATVAAFERLMAVATVATPNLPELKALGGADAVQGHGCALLEKGGHGEGEVVIDRLHQRKPGTAPLVEWSAPRVDGMATHGTGCTLSTAIACELAKEWTLAEAIGRARSFVRIAMLGADELGRGAGPMAQQGVRLDLNQSRWSPMLNQVTVPANDVPVSEHFYRLLGLKPIVRSSRRYARFETEGGATFSIEMTEERKVPAVYFEVGDLDVIVHYLRGQGVSFAQEPIDRPWGWREARLFDPAGNEVCLYQAGEMRRFPPWRIADA
;
A
#
# COMPACT_ATOMS: atom_id res chain seq x y z
N MET A 1 -6.35 1.55 20.42
CA MET A 1 -5.66 0.46 19.69
C MET A 1 -4.18 0.64 19.92
N THR A 2 -3.43 -0.43 20.14
CA THR A 2 -1.96 -0.40 20.22
C THR A 2 -1.39 -0.23 18.82
N THR A 3 -0.36 0.60 18.67
CA THR A 3 0.33 0.81 17.39
C THR A 3 1.00 -0.50 16.94
N PRO A 4 0.67 -1.07 15.75
CA PRO A 4 1.31 -2.29 15.27
C PRO A 4 2.81 -2.09 15.05
N ARG A 5 3.64 -3.06 15.45
CA ARG A 5 5.09 -3.01 15.43
C ARG A 5 5.63 -3.88 14.29
N ILE A 6 6.29 -3.27 13.32
CA ILE A 6 6.75 -3.95 12.10
C ILE A 6 8.27 -4.03 12.13
N LEU A 7 8.81 -5.24 12.17
CA LEU A 7 10.24 -5.46 12.01
C LEU A 7 10.58 -5.58 10.53
N ILE A 8 11.41 -4.68 10.04
CA ILE A 8 11.89 -4.62 8.67
C ILE A 8 13.34 -5.11 8.65
N VAL A 9 13.60 -6.22 7.96
CA VAL A 9 14.96 -6.74 7.75
C VAL A 9 15.34 -6.52 6.29
N ALA A 10 16.09 -5.44 6.01
CA ALA A 10 16.40 -5.02 4.64
C ALA A 10 17.66 -4.12 4.57
N GLY A 11 18.11 -3.85 3.34
CA GLY A 11 19.20 -2.90 3.08
C GLY A 11 18.75 -1.44 3.12
N SER A 12 19.70 -0.54 3.36
CA SER A 12 19.52 0.91 3.33
C SER A 12 19.83 1.48 1.95
N ASP A 13 18.87 2.20 1.36
CA ASP A 13 19.00 2.97 0.12
C ASP A 13 19.24 4.45 0.44
N SER A 14 20.43 4.98 0.13
CA SER A 14 20.76 6.39 0.38
C SER A 14 19.89 7.38 -0.39
N GLY A 15 19.30 6.97 -1.52
CA GLY A 15 18.37 7.79 -2.31
C GLY A 15 16.98 7.89 -1.68
N GLY A 16 16.68 7.04 -0.70
CA GLY A 16 15.45 7.08 0.07
C GLY A 16 14.20 6.61 -0.68
N GLY A 17 14.35 5.98 -1.85
CA GLY A 17 13.24 5.51 -2.68
C GLY A 17 12.84 4.06 -2.45
N ALA A 18 13.78 3.22 -2.03
CA ALA A 18 13.58 1.81 -1.68
C ALA A 18 14.18 1.49 -0.30
N GLY A 19 14.43 0.21 -0.03
CA GLY A 19 15.07 -0.27 1.19
C GLY A 19 14.30 0.11 2.46
N ILE A 20 15.02 0.17 3.58
CA ILE A 20 14.43 0.54 4.88
C ILE A 20 13.79 1.94 4.85
N GLN A 21 14.24 2.84 3.98
CA GLN A 21 13.67 4.19 3.86
C GLN A 21 12.24 4.14 3.31
N ALA A 22 12.00 3.39 2.23
CA ALA A 22 10.65 3.17 1.72
C ALA A 22 9.79 2.40 2.73
N ASP A 23 10.39 1.43 3.42
CA ASP A 23 9.69 0.62 4.40
C ASP A 23 9.21 1.49 5.60
N ILE A 24 10.10 2.33 6.17
CA ILE A 24 9.75 3.24 7.27
C ILE A 24 8.66 4.23 6.86
N LYS A 25 8.76 4.84 5.66
CA LYS A 25 7.72 5.75 5.14
C LYS A 25 6.38 5.03 5.02
N THR A 26 6.38 3.83 4.45
CA THR A 26 5.17 3.02 4.27
C THR A 26 4.51 2.68 5.60
N ALA A 27 5.28 2.14 6.55
CA ALA A 27 4.78 1.78 7.87
C ALA A 27 4.26 3.01 8.62
N THR A 28 4.98 4.13 8.58
CA THR A 28 4.56 5.39 9.21
C THR A 28 3.23 5.88 8.64
N MET A 29 3.08 5.90 7.31
CA MET A 29 1.85 6.38 6.67
C MET A 29 0.66 5.44 6.86
N LEU A 30 0.91 4.17 7.15
CA LEU A 30 -0.10 3.19 7.53
C LEU A 30 -0.36 3.15 9.05
N GLY A 31 0.23 4.04 9.84
CA GLY A 31 -0.03 4.12 11.29
C GLY A 31 0.64 3.01 12.11
N CYS A 32 1.72 2.42 11.60
CA CYS A 32 2.52 1.41 12.26
C CYS A 32 3.86 1.98 12.77
N HIS A 33 4.45 1.33 13.78
CA HIS A 33 5.79 1.62 14.27
C HIS A 33 6.82 0.76 13.53
N ALA A 34 7.72 1.39 12.79
CA ALA A 34 8.77 0.72 12.04
C ALA A 34 10.01 0.49 12.91
N MET A 35 10.46 -0.76 12.99
CA MET A 35 11.77 -1.15 13.54
C MET A 35 12.60 -1.74 12.40
N THR A 36 13.91 -1.57 12.41
CA THR A 36 14.77 -2.04 11.33
C THR A 36 15.94 -2.87 11.83
N ALA A 37 16.26 -3.94 11.09
CA ALA A 37 17.56 -4.59 11.13
C ALA A 37 18.22 -4.43 9.75
N ILE A 38 19.26 -3.61 9.70
CA ILE A 38 19.92 -3.21 8.45
C ILE A 38 20.87 -4.32 8.01
N THR A 39 20.67 -4.85 6.81
CA THR A 39 21.45 -5.97 6.24
C THR A 39 22.62 -5.50 5.37
N ALA A 40 22.51 -4.32 4.79
CA ALA A 40 23.56 -3.66 4.03
C ALA A 40 23.27 -2.16 3.92
N ILE A 41 24.29 -1.38 3.55
CA ILE A 41 24.17 0.03 3.20
C ILE A 41 24.58 0.18 1.74
N THR A 42 23.78 0.89 0.94
CA THR A 42 24.09 1.18 -0.45
C THR A 42 24.37 2.67 -0.64
N ALA A 43 25.38 2.99 -1.45
CA ALA A 43 25.49 4.28 -2.09
C ALA A 43 24.67 4.17 -3.39
N GLN A 44 23.44 4.63 -3.33
CA GLN A 44 22.41 4.42 -4.34
C GLN A 44 21.63 5.72 -4.58
N ASN A 45 21.23 5.91 -5.83
CA ASN A 45 20.46 7.04 -6.30
C ASN A 45 19.52 6.59 -7.44
N THR A 46 18.81 7.53 -8.07
CA THR A 46 17.83 7.21 -9.13
C THR A 46 18.46 6.63 -10.41
N LEU A 47 19.78 6.76 -10.58
CA LEU A 47 20.52 6.25 -11.75
C LEU A 47 21.10 4.86 -11.52
N GLY A 48 21.28 4.42 -10.28
CA GLY A 48 22.08 3.23 -10.02
C GLY A 48 22.46 2.99 -8.57
N VAL A 49 23.22 1.90 -8.40
CA VAL A 49 23.93 1.55 -7.16
C VAL A 49 25.42 1.65 -7.45
N ASP A 50 26.10 2.57 -6.76
CA ASP A 50 27.54 2.83 -6.93
C ASP A 50 28.39 1.95 -6.00
N ALA A 51 27.89 1.64 -4.80
CA ALA A 51 28.57 0.77 -3.85
C ALA A 51 27.59 0.06 -2.91
N VAL A 52 28.00 -1.11 -2.41
CA VAL A 52 27.27 -1.90 -1.41
C VAL A 52 28.23 -2.31 -0.30
N HIS A 53 27.84 -2.04 0.95
CA HIS A 53 28.54 -2.49 2.14
C HIS A 53 27.63 -3.44 2.94
N ALA A 54 27.96 -4.73 2.96
CA ALA A 54 27.20 -5.72 3.72
C ALA A 54 27.45 -5.55 5.22
N VAL A 55 26.37 -5.52 6.01
CA VAL A 55 26.47 -5.54 7.47
C VAL A 55 26.77 -6.98 7.92
N PRO A 56 27.76 -7.20 8.81
CA PRO A 56 28.06 -8.54 9.32
C PRO A 56 26.82 -9.22 9.93
N THR A 57 26.61 -10.50 9.64
CA THR A 57 25.43 -11.26 10.10
C THR A 57 25.20 -11.12 11.61
N ASP A 58 26.26 -11.17 12.42
CA ASP A 58 26.14 -11.11 13.88
C ASP A 58 25.60 -9.74 14.34
N MET A 59 25.91 -8.66 13.61
CA MET A 59 25.32 -7.34 13.84
C MET A 59 23.87 -7.25 13.36
N VAL A 60 23.50 -7.91 12.26
CA VAL A 60 22.09 -8.02 11.83
C VAL A 60 21.26 -8.71 12.90
N MET A 61 21.73 -9.84 13.42
CA MET A 61 21.04 -10.58 14.48
C MET A 61 20.96 -9.78 15.78
N ALA A 62 22.04 -9.08 16.16
CA ALA A 62 22.03 -8.21 17.34
C ALA A 62 20.98 -7.08 17.26
N GLN A 63 20.78 -6.48 16.07
CA GLN A 63 19.72 -5.49 15.84
C GLN A 63 18.33 -6.11 16.05
N ILE A 64 18.08 -7.30 15.49
CA ILE A 64 16.81 -8.03 15.64
C ILE A 64 16.54 -8.33 17.12
N ASP A 65 17.52 -8.89 17.83
CA ASP A 65 17.36 -9.25 19.23
C ASP A 65 17.14 -8.02 20.12
N ALA A 66 17.81 -6.90 19.83
CA ALA A 66 17.64 -5.66 20.58
C ALA A 66 16.18 -5.16 20.51
N VAL A 67 15.59 -5.08 19.31
CA VAL A 67 14.24 -4.54 19.14
C VAL A 67 13.16 -5.55 19.52
N VAL A 68 13.33 -6.84 19.19
CA VAL A 68 12.33 -7.87 19.51
C VAL A 68 12.22 -8.08 21.02
N ARG A 69 13.33 -8.04 21.77
CA ARG A 69 13.32 -8.24 23.22
C ARG A 69 12.65 -7.09 23.98
N ASP A 70 12.80 -5.86 23.51
CA ASP A 70 12.34 -4.66 24.22
C ASP A 70 10.95 -4.20 23.73
N ILE A 71 10.82 -4.01 22.42
CA ILE A 71 9.62 -3.42 21.80
C ILE A 71 8.61 -4.50 21.44
N GLY A 72 9.06 -5.70 21.08
CA GLY A 72 8.26 -6.79 20.52
C GLY A 72 7.94 -6.60 19.04
N VAL A 73 7.17 -7.51 18.44
CA VAL A 73 6.91 -7.53 16.99
C VAL A 73 5.52 -8.09 16.69
N ASP A 74 4.81 -7.47 15.74
CA ASP A 74 3.48 -7.89 15.28
C ASP A 74 3.47 -8.38 13.84
N ALA A 75 4.44 -7.94 13.01
CA ALA A 75 4.70 -8.50 11.69
C ALA A 75 6.16 -8.26 11.27
N ILE A 76 6.63 -9.08 10.33
CA ILE A 76 8.00 -9.02 9.84
C ILE A 76 7.97 -8.88 8.32
N LYS A 77 8.71 -7.90 7.79
CA LYS A 77 9.00 -7.76 6.36
C LYS A 77 10.48 -8.06 6.14
N ILE A 78 10.75 -8.94 5.19
CA ILE A 78 12.11 -9.28 4.77
C ILE A 78 12.29 -8.77 3.34
N GLY A 79 13.28 -7.91 3.13
CA GLY A 79 13.69 -7.44 1.81
C GLY A 79 15.07 -8.00 1.43
N MET A 80 15.94 -7.13 0.90
CA MET A 80 17.32 -7.49 0.58
C MET A 80 18.06 -8.02 1.82
N ILE A 81 18.48 -9.29 1.81
CA ILE A 81 19.06 -9.98 2.98
C ILE A 81 20.59 -9.88 3.09
N GLY A 82 21.26 -9.53 1.99
CA GLY A 82 22.70 -9.29 1.91
C GLY A 82 23.60 -10.54 1.82
N SER A 83 23.26 -11.66 2.47
CA SER A 83 24.03 -12.91 2.34
C SER A 83 23.24 -14.18 2.70
N ALA A 84 23.70 -15.33 2.19
CA ALA A 84 23.20 -16.65 2.57
C ALA A 84 23.31 -16.92 4.08
N ARG A 85 24.41 -16.53 4.72
CA ARG A 85 24.61 -16.69 6.17
C ARG A 85 23.55 -15.92 6.96
N THR A 86 23.25 -14.68 6.56
CA THR A 86 22.19 -13.87 7.19
C THR A 86 20.80 -14.48 6.94
N ALA A 87 20.52 -14.98 5.73
CA ALA A 87 19.26 -15.64 5.42
C ALA A 87 19.02 -16.89 6.30
N HIS A 88 20.05 -17.71 6.48
CA HIS A 88 19.99 -18.89 7.35
C HIS A 88 19.78 -18.52 8.83
N ALA A 89 20.56 -17.59 9.35
CA ALA A 89 20.44 -17.14 10.74
C ALA A 89 19.08 -16.51 11.02
N LEU A 90 18.55 -15.73 10.07
CA LEU A 90 17.21 -15.16 10.16
C LEU A 90 16.14 -16.26 10.14
N ALA A 91 16.21 -17.20 9.20
CA ALA A 91 15.26 -18.32 9.15
C ALA A 91 15.26 -19.14 10.45
N ASP A 92 16.42 -19.33 11.09
CA ASP A 92 16.52 -19.95 12.40
C ASP A 92 15.77 -19.14 13.48
N ARG A 93 16.04 -17.84 13.55
CA ARG A 93 15.43 -16.96 14.55
C ARG A 93 13.92 -16.82 14.40
N LEU A 94 13.40 -16.81 13.18
CA LEU A 94 11.98 -16.68 12.91
C LEU A 94 11.17 -17.88 13.39
N ARG A 95 11.78 -19.07 13.50
CA ARG A 95 11.12 -20.24 14.09
C ARG A 95 10.79 -20.07 15.58
N ASP A 96 11.50 -19.18 16.26
CA ASP A 96 11.24 -18.84 17.66
C ASP A 96 10.12 -17.79 17.83
N LEU A 97 9.53 -17.31 16.72
CA LEU A 97 8.46 -16.30 16.70
C LEU A 97 7.19 -16.85 16.04
N PRO A 98 6.58 -17.94 16.57
CA PRO A 98 5.41 -18.54 15.96
C PRO A 98 4.21 -17.58 15.99
N GLY A 99 3.41 -17.60 14.92
CA GLY A 99 2.19 -16.79 14.80
C GLY A 99 2.42 -15.36 14.30
N ILE A 100 3.66 -14.89 14.20
CA ILE A 100 3.97 -13.59 13.63
C ILE A 100 3.97 -13.70 12.09
N PRO A 101 3.16 -12.91 11.36
CA PRO A 101 3.17 -12.93 9.91
C PRO A 101 4.50 -12.44 9.35
N VAL A 102 5.02 -13.19 8.38
CA VAL A 102 6.30 -12.91 7.69
C VAL A 102 6.02 -12.66 6.21
N VAL A 103 6.30 -11.46 5.72
CA VAL A 103 6.24 -11.10 4.31
C VAL A 103 7.64 -11.11 3.74
N PHE A 104 7.91 -12.00 2.79
CA PHE A 104 9.21 -12.12 2.16
C PHE A 104 9.19 -11.54 0.74
N ASP A 105 9.89 -10.44 0.52
CA ASP A 105 10.17 -9.86 -0.80
C ASP A 105 11.55 -10.36 -1.26
N PRO A 106 11.63 -11.35 -2.19
CA PRO A 106 12.86 -12.02 -2.56
C PRO A 106 13.71 -11.14 -3.50
N VAL A 107 14.16 -9.99 -3.01
CA VAL A 107 14.90 -8.99 -3.80
C VAL A 107 16.22 -9.59 -4.28
N MET A 108 16.33 -9.80 -5.59
CA MET A 108 17.55 -10.31 -6.24
C MET A 108 18.31 -9.24 -7.03
N ILE A 109 17.58 -8.26 -7.58
CA ILE A 109 18.10 -7.23 -8.48
C ILE A 109 17.48 -5.89 -8.07
N ALA A 110 18.29 -4.83 -8.03
CA ALA A 110 17.80 -3.48 -7.80
C ALA A 110 16.91 -3.02 -8.98
N THR A 111 15.99 -2.07 -8.73
CA THR A 111 15.22 -1.43 -9.83
C THR A 111 16.14 -0.84 -10.91
N SER A 112 17.36 -0.42 -10.54
CA SER A 112 18.38 0.07 -11.46
C SER A 112 19.21 -1.02 -12.17
N GLY A 113 18.89 -2.31 -11.97
CA GLY A 113 19.54 -3.46 -12.62
C GLY A 113 20.76 -4.05 -11.91
N ALA A 114 21.21 -3.48 -10.79
CA ALA A 114 22.35 -4.01 -10.03
C ALA A 114 22.00 -5.36 -9.36
N ARG A 115 22.85 -6.37 -9.48
CA ARG A 115 22.66 -7.66 -8.78
C ARG A 115 22.88 -7.49 -7.28
N LEU A 116 21.89 -7.86 -6.47
CA LEU A 116 21.88 -7.71 -5.01
C LEU A 116 21.99 -9.05 -4.26
N ALA A 117 21.72 -10.17 -4.94
CA ALA A 117 21.87 -11.51 -4.39
C ALA A 117 22.73 -12.40 -5.31
N ASP A 118 23.73 -13.06 -4.73
CA ASP A 118 24.49 -14.11 -5.41
C ASP A 118 23.71 -15.45 -5.40
N GLU A 119 24.24 -16.46 -6.09
CA GLU A 119 23.56 -17.77 -6.20
C GLU A 119 23.38 -18.45 -4.84
N ALA A 120 24.37 -18.34 -3.95
CA ALA A 120 24.29 -18.88 -2.60
C ALA A 120 23.15 -18.22 -1.79
N THR A 121 22.99 -16.89 -1.94
CA THR A 121 21.92 -16.14 -1.28
C THR A 121 20.55 -16.51 -1.84
N VAL A 122 20.43 -16.67 -3.16
CA VAL A 122 19.17 -17.14 -3.79
C VAL A 122 18.82 -18.55 -3.34
N ALA A 123 19.78 -19.46 -3.27
CA ALA A 123 19.55 -20.81 -2.73
C ALA A 123 19.06 -20.77 -1.28
N ALA A 124 19.60 -19.86 -0.45
CA ALA A 124 19.17 -19.71 0.94
C ALA A 124 17.72 -19.19 1.10
N PHE A 125 17.10 -18.65 0.04
CA PHE A 125 15.72 -18.17 0.09
C PHE A 125 14.70 -19.29 0.35
N GLU A 126 15.03 -20.55 0.04
CA GLU A 126 14.17 -21.71 0.36
C GLU A 126 13.80 -21.75 1.85
N ARG A 127 14.75 -21.41 2.72
CA ARG A 127 14.58 -21.45 4.17
C ARG A 127 13.75 -20.27 4.68
N LEU A 128 13.86 -19.11 4.02
CA LEU A 128 13.01 -17.95 4.31
C LEU A 128 11.58 -18.20 3.83
N MET A 129 11.39 -18.78 2.64
CA MET A 129 10.07 -19.17 2.15
C MET A 129 9.40 -20.20 3.06
N ALA A 130 10.16 -21.15 3.62
CA ALA A 130 9.63 -22.16 4.55
C ALA A 130 9.03 -21.58 5.84
N VAL A 131 9.41 -20.35 6.23
CA VAL A 131 8.87 -19.65 7.41
C VAL A 131 7.99 -18.45 7.03
N ALA A 132 7.87 -18.14 5.73
CA ALA A 132 7.12 -17.00 5.26
C ALA A 132 5.60 -17.26 5.29
N THR A 133 4.84 -16.22 5.62
CA THR A 133 3.39 -16.22 5.42
C THR A 133 3.04 -16.05 3.94
N VAL A 134 3.75 -15.15 3.27
CA VAL A 134 3.62 -14.88 1.83
C VAL A 134 4.98 -14.47 1.27
N ALA A 135 5.32 -14.99 0.08
CA ALA A 135 6.41 -14.50 -0.75
C ALA A 135 5.86 -13.60 -1.86
N THR A 136 6.56 -12.50 -2.18
CA THR A 136 6.08 -11.48 -3.13
C THR A 136 7.03 -11.26 -4.32
N PRO A 137 7.46 -12.30 -5.08
CA PRO A 137 8.35 -12.11 -6.23
C PRO A 137 7.66 -11.37 -7.40
N ASN A 138 8.44 -10.60 -8.15
CA ASN A 138 8.05 -10.17 -9.50
C ASN A 138 8.24 -11.30 -10.53
N LEU A 139 7.79 -11.12 -11.78
CA LEU A 139 7.89 -12.16 -12.81
C LEU A 139 9.34 -12.66 -13.04
N PRO A 140 10.37 -11.79 -13.19
CA PRO A 140 11.77 -12.23 -13.24
C PRO A 140 12.23 -13.04 -12.01
N GLU A 141 11.94 -12.55 -10.81
CA GLU A 141 12.29 -13.22 -9.54
C GLU A 141 11.60 -14.58 -9.42
N LEU A 142 10.31 -14.65 -9.78
CA LEU A 142 9.54 -15.88 -9.74
C LEU A 142 10.14 -16.93 -10.68
N LYS A 143 10.58 -16.52 -11.87
CA LYS A 143 11.29 -17.41 -12.81
C LYS A 143 12.61 -17.89 -12.20
N ALA A 144 13.38 -17.02 -11.56
CA ALA A 144 14.63 -17.37 -10.89
C ALA A 144 14.43 -18.33 -9.69
N LEU A 145 13.28 -18.26 -9.04
CA LEU A 145 12.86 -19.16 -7.96
C LEU A 145 12.30 -20.51 -8.45
N GLY A 146 12.25 -20.75 -9.76
CA GLY A 146 11.73 -22.00 -10.33
C GLY A 146 10.22 -22.02 -10.58
N GLY A 147 9.54 -20.86 -10.50
CA GLY A 147 8.11 -20.71 -10.80
C GLY A 147 7.18 -20.86 -9.58
N ALA A 148 5.88 -20.74 -9.84
CA ALA A 148 4.86 -20.71 -8.79
C ALA A 148 4.83 -21.98 -7.92
N ASP A 149 4.85 -23.15 -8.55
CA ASP A 149 4.83 -24.44 -7.85
C ASP A 149 6.05 -24.64 -6.94
N ALA A 150 7.22 -24.15 -7.34
CA ALA A 150 8.43 -24.21 -6.52
C ALA A 150 8.29 -23.36 -5.24
N VAL A 151 7.86 -22.10 -5.39
CA VAL A 151 7.63 -21.19 -4.24
C VAL A 151 6.56 -21.75 -3.30
N GLN A 152 5.44 -22.21 -3.84
CA GLN A 152 4.35 -22.82 -3.05
C GLN A 152 4.78 -24.13 -2.38
N GLY A 153 5.70 -24.88 -3.00
CA GLY A 153 6.27 -26.11 -2.46
C GLY A 153 7.01 -25.91 -1.14
N HIS A 154 7.47 -24.69 -0.85
CA HIS A 154 8.05 -24.33 0.46
C HIS A 154 7.00 -24.02 1.53
N GLY A 155 5.70 -24.01 1.21
CA GLY A 155 4.62 -23.87 2.21
C GLY A 155 4.19 -22.43 2.53
N CYS A 156 4.63 -21.45 1.74
CA CYS A 156 4.15 -20.06 1.84
C CYS A 156 3.14 -19.72 0.74
N ALA A 157 2.30 -18.70 0.98
CA ALA A 157 1.44 -18.18 -0.08
C ALA A 157 2.31 -17.40 -1.08
N LEU A 158 1.84 -17.27 -2.32
CA LEU A 158 2.57 -16.55 -3.36
C LEU A 158 1.73 -15.37 -3.84
N LEU A 159 2.30 -14.17 -3.78
CA LEU A 159 1.84 -13.01 -4.54
C LEU A 159 2.73 -12.84 -5.77
N GLU A 160 2.26 -13.30 -6.91
CA GLU A 160 2.88 -13.07 -8.20
C GLU A 160 2.60 -11.63 -8.65
N LYS A 161 3.64 -10.79 -8.67
CA LYS A 161 3.53 -9.37 -9.04
C LYS A 161 3.69 -9.20 -10.56
N GLY A 162 2.65 -8.70 -11.23
CA GLY A 162 2.61 -8.57 -12.69
C GLY A 162 3.21 -7.29 -13.26
N GLY A 163 3.78 -6.41 -12.44
CA GLY A 163 4.26 -5.09 -12.90
C GLY A 163 5.30 -5.13 -14.04
N HIS A 164 6.01 -6.26 -14.20
CA HIS A 164 6.99 -6.50 -15.26
C HIS A 164 6.38 -7.14 -16.53
N GLY A 165 5.08 -7.44 -16.53
CA GLY A 165 4.38 -7.89 -17.73
C GLY A 165 4.23 -6.77 -18.75
N GLU A 166 3.91 -7.12 -19.99
CA GLU A 166 3.64 -6.18 -21.07
C GLU A 166 2.17 -5.72 -21.07
N GLY A 167 1.88 -4.59 -21.71
CA GLY A 167 0.53 -4.07 -21.91
C GLY A 167 0.05 -3.04 -20.89
N GLU A 168 -1.17 -2.54 -21.13
CA GLU A 168 -1.80 -1.44 -20.39
C GLU A 168 -2.42 -1.87 -19.05
N VAL A 169 -2.54 -3.17 -18.80
CA VAL A 169 -3.12 -3.71 -17.57
C VAL A 169 -2.07 -4.51 -16.81
N VAL A 170 -1.91 -4.19 -15.53
CA VAL A 170 -1.08 -4.96 -14.59
C VAL A 170 -1.96 -5.95 -13.84
N ILE A 171 -1.56 -7.21 -13.80
CA ILE A 171 -2.29 -8.29 -13.14
C ILE A 171 -1.44 -8.91 -12.03
N ASP A 172 -1.91 -8.81 -10.79
CA ASP A 172 -1.29 -9.48 -9.65
C ASP A 172 -2.15 -10.66 -9.21
N ARG A 173 -1.52 -11.78 -8.84
CA ARG A 173 -2.21 -13.02 -8.46
C ARG A 173 -1.78 -13.50 -7.09
N LEU A 174 -2.76 -13.71 -6.21
CA LEU A 174 -2.55 -14.40 -4.94
C LEU A 174 -2.84 -15.89 -5.13
N HIS A 175 -1.85 -16.72 -4.89
CA HIS A 175 -1.94 -18.17 -4.90
C HIS A 175 -1.90 -18.74 -3.47
N GLN A 176 -2.59 -19.88 -3.26
CA GLN A 176 -2.62 -20.57 -1.97
C GLN A 176 -1.27 -21.26 -1.64
N ARG A 177 -1.13 -21.77 -0.41
CA ARG A 177 0.03 -22.58 0.03
C ARG A 177 -0.01 -24.03 -0.50
N LYS A 178 -0.37 -24.20 -1.78
CA LYS A 178 -0.56 -25.52 -2.40
C LYS A 178 -0.23 -25.45 -3.89
N PRO A 179 0.81 -26.15 -4.37
CA PRO A 179 1.14 -26.22 -5.78
C PRO A 179 -0.01 -26.77 -6.63
N GLY A 180 -0.06 -26.39 -7.92
CA GLY A 180 -1.03 -26.87 -8.90
C GLY A 180 -2.48 -26.38 -8.70
N THR A 181 -2.71 -25.39 -7.83
CA THR A 181 -4.02 -24.75 -7.67
C THR A 181 -4.12 -23.45 -8.46
N ALA A 182 -5.32 -23.12 -8.94
CA ALA A 182 -5.59 -21.81 -9.52
C ALA A 182 -5.36 -20.67 -8.50
N PRO A 183 -5.12 -19.44 -8.96
CA PRO A 183 -5.08 -18.27 -8.09
C PRO A 183 -6.35 -18.14 -7.24
N LEU A 184 -6.18 -17.79 -5.96
CA LEU A 184 -7.28 -17.51 -5.03
C LEU A 184 -7.94 -16.16 -5.37
N VAL A 185 -7.14 -15.16 -5.69
CA VAL A 185 -7.59 -13.82 -6.07
C VAL A 185 -6.70 -13.32 -7.20
N GLU A 186 -7.33 -12.67 -8.18
CA GLU A 186 -6.65 -11.90 -9.22
C GLU A 186 -7.09 -10.45 -9.10
N TRP A 187 -6.13 -9.54 -9.13
CA TRP A 187 -6.41 -8.12 -9.23
C TRP A 187 -5.84 -7.56 -10.53
N SER A 188 -6.66 -6.83 -11.27
CA SER A 188 -6.25 -6.08 -12.45
C SER A 188 -6.37 -4.57 -12.19
N ALA A 189 -5.47 -3.79 -12.76
CA ALA A 189 -5.57 -2.34 -12.77
C ALA A 189 -4.81 -1.74 -13.96
N PRO A 190 -5.19 -0.54 -14.45
CA PRO A 190 -4.41 0.17 -15.45
C PRO A 190 -2.97 0.38 -14.97
N ARG A 191 -2.02 0.26 -15.89
CA ARG A 191 -0.63 0.63 -15.65
C ARG A 191 -0.58 2.12 -15.30
N VAL A 192 0.19 2.45 -14.26
CA VAL A 192 0.49 3.84 -13.94
C VAL A 192 1.72 4.22 -14.74
N ASP A 193 1.57 5.20 -15.63
CA ASP A 193 2.67 5.74 -16.43
C ASP A 193 3.60 6.60 -15.58
N GLY A 194 4.87 6.70 -15.99
CA GLY A 194 5.88 7.55 -15.36
C GLY A 194 7.12 6.80 -14.84
N MET A 195 8.09 7.58 -14.37
CA MET A 195 9.41 7.07 -13.94
C MET A 195 9.48 6.78 -12.43
N ALA A 196 8.45 7.12 -11.66
CA ALA A 196 8.40 6.97 -10.21
C ALA A 196 8.10 5.52 -9.76
N THR A 197 8.93 4.57 -10.20
CA THR A 197 8.75 3.13 -9.96
C THR A 197 9.75 2.55 -8.96
N HIS A 198 10.71 3.36 -8.50
CA HIS A 198 11.73 2.94 -7.55
C HIS A 198 11.10 2.65 -6.18
N GLY A 199 11.35 1.44 -5.65
CA GLY A 199 10.84 0.99 -4.36
C GLY A 199 9.40 0.47 -4.34
N THR A 200 8.77 0.23 -5.50
CA THR A 200 7.43 -0.39 -5.61
C THR A 200 7.31 -1.71 -4.83
N GLY A 201 8.28 -2.63 -5.00
CA GLY A 201 8.30 -3.92 -4.29
C GLY A 201 8.45 -3.80 -2.77
N CYS A 202 9.39 -2.96 -2.30
CA CYS A 202 9.61 -2.71 -0.88
C CYS A 202 8.38 -2.10 -0.22
N THR A 203 7.76 -1.11 -0.87
CA THR A 203 6.53 -0.47 -0.41
C THR A 203 5.37 -1.47 -0.34
N LEU A 204 5.17 -2.28 -1.39
CA LEU A 204 4.11 -3.28 -1.40
C LEU A 204 4.25 -4.29 -0.27
N SER A 205 5.43 -4.90 -0.14
CA SER A 205 5.69 -5.93 0.88
C SER A 205 5.57 -5.37 2.30
N THR A 206 6.05 -4.15 2.54
CA THR A 206 5.89 -3.49 3.85
C THR A 206 4.44 -3.14 4.13
N ALA A 207 3.68 -2.66 3.15
CA ALA A 207 2.26 -2.39 3.32
C ALA A 207 1.47 -3.67 3.63
N ILE A 208 1.78 -4.80 2.99
CA ILE A 208 1.18 -6.11 3.34
C ILE A 208 1.48 -6.46 4.79
N ALA A 209 2.73 -6.32 5.24
CA ALA A 209 3.10 -6.61 6.63
C ALA A 209 2.33 -5.72 7.63
N CYS A 210 2.17 -4.42 7.30
CA CYS A 210 1.40 -3.49 8.12
C CYS A 210 -0.07 -3.88 8.23
N GLU A 211 -0.71 -4.27 7.13
CA GLU A 211 -2.12 -4.64 7.13
C GLU A 211 -2.35 -6.02 7.79
N LEU A 212 -1.43 -6.96 7.65
CA LEU A 212 -1.47 -8.23 8.40
C LEU A 212 -1.33 -7.99 9.92
N ALA A 213 -0.48 -7.06 10.35
CA ALA A 213 -0.34 -6.68 11.76
C ALA A 213 -1.61 -6.01 12.33
N LYS A 214 -2.50 -5.53 11.46
CA LYS A 214 -3.83 -4.99 11.80
C LYS A 214 -4.94 -6.04 11.67
N GLU A 215 -4.57 -7.31 11.53
CA GLU A 215 -5.47 -8.47 11.47
C GLU A 215 -6.39 -8.52 10.25
N TRP A 216 -6.03 -7.84 9.16
CA TRP A 216 -6.68 -8.07 7.87
C TRP A 216 -6.33 -9.47 7.35
N THR A 217 -7.27 -10.10 6.63
CA THR A 217 -6.95 -11.34 5.92
C THR A 217 -5.89 -11.08 4.85
N LEU A 218 -5.17 -12.12 4.42
CA LEU A 218 -4.10 -11.96 3.43
C LEU A 218 -4.58 -11.29 2.13
N ALA A 219 -5.76 -11.65 1.64
CA ALA A 219 -6.33 -11.04 0.44
C ALA A 219 -6.67 -9.55 0.64
N GLU A 220 -7.31 -9.20 1.77
CA GLU A 220 -7.60 -7.81 2.12
C GLU A 220 -6.32 -6.99 2.29
N ALA A 221 -5.32 -7.54 2.99
CA ALA A 221 -4.02 -6.90 3.20
C ALA A 221 -3.30 -6.60 1.87
N ILE A 222 -3.31 -7.55 0.94
CA ILE A 222 -2.73 -7.36 -0.40
C ILE A 222 -3.53 -6.32 -1.20
N GLY A 223 -4.86 -6.41 -1.22
CA GLY A 223 -5.70 -5.43 -1.92
C GLY A 223 -5.44 -3.99 -1.45
N ARG A 224 -5.36 -3.80 -0.13
CA ARG A 224 -5.08 -2.50 0.50
C ARG A 224 -3.65 -2.02 0.24
N ALA A 225 -2.66 -2.91 0.30
CA ALA A 225 -1.27 -2.61 -0.04
C ALA A 225 -1.11 -2.19 -1.51
N ARG A 226 -1.83 -2.83 -2.43
CA ARG A 226 -1.87 -2.43 -3.85
C ARG A 226 -2.44 -1.02 -4.02
N SER A 227 -3.54 -0.70 -3.35
CA SER A 227 -4.08 0.66 -3.36
C SER A 227 -3.07 1.68 -2.83
N PHE A 228 -2.34 1.36 -1.75
CA PHE A 228 -1.31 2.25 -1.21
C PHE A 228 -0.22 2.55 -2.25
N VAL A 229 0.32 1.50 -2.89
CA VAL A 229 1.36 1.65 -3.91
C VAL A 229 0.86 2.48 -5.07
N ARG A 230 -0.34 2.21 -5.58
CA ARG A 230 -0.90 2.95 -6.72
C ARG A 230 -1.07 4.43 -6.41
N ILE A 231 -1.61 4.76 -5.24
CA ILE A 231 -1.78 6.15 -4.80
C ILE A 231 -0.42 6.84 -4.63
N ALA A 232 0.58 6.13 -4.11
CA ALA A 232 1.94 6.64 -3.99
C ALA A 232 2.60 6.91 -5.35
N MET A 233 2.33 6.07 -6.36
CA MET A 233 2.81 6.27 -7.72
C MET A 233 2.11 7.46 -8.40
N LEU A 234 0.77 7.54 -8.30
CA LEU A 234 -0.03 8.60 -8.91
C LEU A 234 0.26 9.98 -8.33
N GLY A 235 0.65 10.04 -7.06
CA GLY A 235 1.03 11.28 -6.37
C GLY A 235 2.53 11.60 -6.40
N ALA A 236 3.33 10.84 -7.16
CA ALA A 236 4.78 11.00 -7.17
C ALA A 236 5.24 12.19 -8.00
N ASP A 237 6.22 12.94 -7.47
CA ASP A 237 6.99 13.91 -8.24
C ASP A 237 8.12 13.20 -8.99
N GLU A 238 8.55 13.76 -10.13
CA GLU A 238 9.73 13.30 -10.86
C GLU A 238 11.01 13.77 -10.17
N LEU A 239 11.43 13.03 -9.14
CA LEU A 239 12.69 13.29 -8.44
C LEU A 239 13.85 12.49 -9.03
N GLY A 240 14.96 13.18 -9.29
CA GLY A 240 16.17 12.60 -9.88
C GLY A 240 16.15 12.60 -11.41
N ARG A 241 17.03 11.80 -12.01
CA ARG A 241 17.21 11.72 -13.49
C ARG A 241 16.98 10.32 -14.06
N GLY A 242 16.59 9.37 -13.23
CA GLY A 242 16.34 7.98 -13.60
C GLY A 242 15.03 7.48 -13.01
N ALA A 243 15.00 6.27 -12.46
CA ALA A 243 13.84 5.75 -11.76
C ALA A 243 13.66 6.49 -10.42
N GLY A 244 12.66 7.37 -10.36
CA GLY A 244 12.36 8.19 -9.19
C GLY A 244 11.64 7.42 -8.08
N PRO A 245 11.70 7.89 -6.83
CA PRO A 245 10.92 7.34 -5.73
C PRO A 245 9.41 7.63 -5.91
N MET A 246 8.57 6.76 -5.35
CA MET A 246 7.14 7.06 -5.19
C MET A 246 6.91 8.11 -4.09
N ALA A 247 5.69 8.66 -4.00
CA ALA A 247 5.28 9.54 -2.93
C ALA A 247 4.54 8.79 -1.81
N GLN A 248 5.24 7.92 -1.06
CA GLN A 248 4.61 7.26 0.10
C GLN A 248 4.05 8.30 1.09
N GLN A 249 4.76 9.40 1.33
CA GLN A 249 4.34 10.55 2.15
C GLN A 249 3.08 11.29 1.65
N GLY A 250 2.72 11.06 0.37
CA GLY A 250 1.54 11.61 -0.27
C GLY A 250 0.29 10.75 -0.08
N VAL A 251 0.42 9.50 0.36
CA VAL A 251 -0.71 8.61 0.68
C VAL A 251 -1.20 8.92 2.08
N ARG A 252 -2.31 9.65 2.20
CA ARG A 252 -2.82 10.15 3.49
C ARG A 252 -4.21 9.58 3.73
N LEU A 253 -5.20 10.45 3.90
CA LEU A 253 -6.62 10.13 4.13
C LEU A 253 -7.31 9.41 2.94
N ASP A 254 -6.55 8.65 2.16
CA ASP A 254 -6.99 7.85 1.02
C ASP A 254 -7.43 6.46 1.42
N LEU A 255 -6.76 5.89 2.42
CA LEU A 255 -7.00 4.53 2.87
C LEU A 255 -7.38 4.57 4.34
N ASN A 256 -8.53 4.01 4.65
CA ASN A 256 -8.95 3.84 6.03
C ASN A 256 -7.91 2.96 6.75
N GLN A 257 -7.34 3.42 7.87
CA GLN A 257 -6.28 2.70 8.59
C GLN A 257 -6.79 1.58 9.49
N SER A 258 -8.11 1.50 9.72
CA SER A 258 -8.75 0.56 10.62
C SER A 258 -9.86 -0.22 9.92
N ARG A 259 -10.27 -1.35 10.50
CA ARG A 259 -11.42 -2.08 9.96
C ARG A 259 -12.76 -1.42 10.29
N TRP A 260 -12.84 -0.77 11.45
CA TRP A 260 -14.12 -0.40 12.06
C TRP A 260 -14.36 1.10 12.18
N SER A 261 -13.30 1.91 12.22
CA SER A 261 -13.43 3.35 12.48
C SER A 261 -13.53 4.09 11.15
N PRO A 262 -14.65 4.77 10.86
CA PRO A 262 -14.78 5.57 9.65
C PRO A 262 -13.82 6.75 9.68
N MET A 263 -13.35 7.20 8.52
CA MET A 263 -12.40 8.30 8.38
C MET A 263 -13.04 9.45 7.60
N LEU A 264 -13.17 10.61 8.23
CA LEU A 264 -13.63 11.82 7.54
C LEU A 264 -12.57 12.30 6.55
N ASN A 265 -12.90 12.27 5.28
CA ASN A 265 -11.98 12.70 4.22
C ASN A 265 -12.70 13.37 3.03
N GLN A 266 -14.03 13.54 3.10
CA GLN A 266 -14.75 14.34 2.12
C GLN A 266 -15.97 15.08 2.69
N VAL A 267 -16.19 16.29 2.17
CA VAL A 267 -17.42 17.07 2.36
C VAL A 267 -17.89 17.58 1.01
N THR A 268 -19.19 17.47 0.73
CA THR A 268 -19.81 18.07 -0.46
C THR A 268 -20.85 19.09 0.00
N VAL A 269 -20.74 20.33 -0.49
CA VAL A 269 -21.72 21.40 -0.21
C VAL A 269 -22.53 21.75 -1.46
N PRO A 270 -23.80 22.15 -1.30
CA PRO A 270 -24.60 22.64 -2.42
C PRO A 270 -24.06 23.97 -2.94
N ALA A 271 -24.15 24.18 -4.26
CA ALA A 271 -23.82 25.44 -4.92
C ALA A 271 -24.94 25.86 -5.87
N ASN A 272 -25.27 27.16 -5.86
CA ASN A 272 -26.22 27.75 -6.82
C ASN A 272 -25.53 28.14 -8.14
N ASP A 273 -24.23 28.46 -8.06
CA ASP A 273 -23.36 28.77 -9.20
C ASP A 273 -21.97 28.19 -8.90
N VAL A 274 -21.64 27.10 -9.61
CA VAL A 274 -20.37 26.37 -9.40
C VAL A 274 -19.16 27.20 -9.84
N PRO A 275 -19.14 27.86 -11.02
CA PRO A 275 -18.05 28.76 -11.38
C PRO A 275 -17.73 29.84 -10.34
N VAL A 276 -18.76 30.52 -9.80
CA VAL A 276 -18.57 31.54 -8.75
C VAL A 276 -18.05 30.93 -7.46
N SER A 277 -18.63 29.80 -7.04
CA SER A 277 -18.21 29.09 -5.81
C SER A 277 -16.78 28.56 -5.95
N GLU A 278 -16.42 28.02 -7.12
CA GLU A 278 -15.07 27.52 -7.39
C GLU A 278 -14.04 28.65 -7.29
N HIS A 279 -14.34 29.81 -7.87
CA HIS A 279 -13.48 30.98 -7.73
C HIS A 279 -13.25 31.34 -6.26
N PHE A 280 -14.32 31.37 -5.46
CA PHE A 280 -14.22 31.63 -4.01
C PHE A 280 -13.32 30.61 -3.29
N TYR A 281 -13.52 29.31 -3.50
CA TYR A 281 -12.70 28.29 -2.82
C TYR A 281 -11.24 28.32 -3.27
N ARG A 282 -10.96 28.67 -4.53
CA ARG A 282 -9.58 28.90 -5.00
C ARG A 282 -8.91 30.08 -4.30
N LEU A 283 -9.65 31.16 -4.01
CA LEU A 283 -9.13 32.28 -3.22
C LEU A 283 -8.80 31.88 -1.77
N LEU A 284 -9.48 30.88 -1.23
CA LEU A 284 -9.14 30.27 0.07
C LEU A 284 -7.94 29.33 0.01
N GLY A 285 -7.34 29.10 -1.17
CA GLY A 285 -6.19 28.23 -1.37
C GLY A 285 -6.52 26.78 -1.71
N LEU A 286 -7.79 26.43 -1.95
CA LEU A 286 -8.16 25.07 -2.33
C LEU A 286 -7.77 24.81 -3.79
N LYS A 287 -7.13 23.66 -4.01
CA LYS A 287 -6.57 23.25 -5.29
C LYS A 287 -7.59 22.41 -6.07
N PRO A 288 -8.16 22.90 -7.18
CA PRO A 288 -9.17 22.16 -7.93
C PRO A 288 -8.53 20.95 -8.62
N ILE A 289 -9.12 19.78 -8.43
CA ILE A 289 -8.63 18.50 -9.00
C ILE A 289 -9.61 17.89 -10.00
N VAL A 290 -10.89 18.25 -9.94
CA VAL A 290 -11.91 17.81 -10.90
C VAL A 290 -12.83 18.97 -11.22
N ARG A 291 -13.17 19.12 -12.51
CA ARG A 291 -14.31 19.91 -12.99
C ARG A 291 -15.16 19.01 -13.88
N SER A 292 -16.41 18.76 -13.48
CA SER A 292 -17.36 18.03 -14.31
C SER A 292 -18.55 18.92 -14.59
N SER A 293 -18.60 19.47 -15.81
CA SER A 293 -19.61 20.45 -16.26
C SER A 293 -19.64 21.74 -15.41
N ARG A 294 -20.63 22.63 -15.65
CA ARG A 294 -20.92 23.78 -14.78
C ARG A 294 -21.65 23.40 -13.49
N ARG A 295 -21.64 22.11 -13.10
CA ARG A 295 -22.44 21.57 -11.98
C ARG A 295 -21.63 20.91 -10.88
N TYR A 296 -20.33 20.69 -11.07
CA TYR A 296 -19.51 20.04 -10.06
C TYR A 296 -18.05 20.45 -10.12
N ALA A 297 -17.46 20.73 -8.96
CA ALA A 297 -16.01 20.82 -8.79
C ALA A 297 -15.57 20.10 -7.51
N ARG A 298 -14.39 19.47 -7.57
CA ARG A 298 -13.72 18.88 -6.40
C ARG A 298 -12.34 19.49 -6.23
N PHE A 299 -11.97 19.68 -4.99
CA PHE A 299 -10.71 20.26 -4.56
C PHE A 299 -9.99 19.28 -3.64
N GLU A 300 -8.68 19.33 -3.68
CA GLU A 300 -7.80 18.69 -2.71
C GLU A 300 -7.36 19.73 -1.67
N THR A 301 -7.30 19.29 -0.42
CA THR A 301 -6.88 20.11 0.74
C THR A 301 -5.52 19.65 1.26
N GLU A 302 -4.82 20.54 1.95
CA GLU A 302 -3.57 20.23 2.64
C GLU A 302 -3.85 19.23 3.77
N GLY A 303 -3.53 17.95 3.53
CA GLY A 303 -3.94 16.83 4.41
C GLY A 303 -4.50 15.64 3.65
N GLY A 304 -4.85 15.84 2.37
CA GLY A 304 -5.33 14.79 1.48
C GLY A 304 -6.84 14.56 1.55
N ALA A 305 -7.58 15.27 2.40
CA ALA A 305 -9.05 15.30 2.33
C ALA A 305 -9.50 16.06 1.08
N THR A 306 -10.69 15.74 0.59
CA THR A 306 -11.29 16.37 -0.57
C THR A 306 -12.51 17.20 -0.19
N PHE A 307 -12.71 18.31 -0.87
CA PHE A 307 -13.88 19.15 -0.72
C PHE A 307 -14.59 19.26 -2.06
N SER A 308 -15.92 19.26 -2.08
CA SER A 308 -16.69 19.33 -3.32
C SER A 308 -17.82 20.34 -3.23
N ILE A 309 -18.10 20.93 -4.39
CA ILE A 309 -19.29 21.75 -4.62
C ILE A 309 -20.12 21.09 -5.72
N GLU A 310 -21.42 21.04 -5.51
CA GLU A 310 -22.35 20.39 -6.44
C GLU A 310 -23.62 21.22 -6.60
N MET A 311 -24.04 21.43 -7.85
CA MET A 311 -25.33 22.03 -8.19
C MET A 311 -26.28 20.91 -8.64
N THR A 312 -27.21 20.54 -7.76
CA THR A 312 -28.24 19.54 -8.01
C THR A 312 -29.53 19.92 -7.26
N GLU A 313 -30.68 19.51 -7.80
CA GLU A 313 -31.97 19.72 -7.13
C GLU A 313 -32.14 18.82 -5.90
N GLU A 314 -31.40 17.71 -5.85
CA GLU A 314 -31.49 16.69 -4.82
C GLU A 314 -30.76 17.07 -3.52
N ARG A 315 -29.73 17.92 -3.61
CA ARG A 315 -28.85 18.29 -2.50
C ARG A 315 -29.08 19.74 -2.10
N LYS A 316 -29.76 19.94 -0.97
CA LYS A 316 -30.03 21.28 -0.40
C LYS A 316 -29.21 21.59 0.85
N VAL A 317 -28.53 20.59 1.41
CA VAL A 317 -27.68 20.69 2.60
C VAL A 317 -26.33 20.02 2.35
N PRO A 318 -25.27 20.37 3.10
CA PRO A 318 -24.00 19.65 3.05
C PRO A 318 -24.15 18.16 3.36
N ALA A 319 -23.34 17.33 2.71
CA ALA A 319 -23.13 15.95 3.13
C ALA A 319 -21.70 15.70 3.56
N VAL A 320 -21.58 14.83 4.55
CA VAL A 320 -20.33 14.37 5.11
C VAL A 320 -20.05 12.95 4.62
N TYR A 321 -18.81 12.70 4.23
CA TYR A 321 -18.38 11.43 3.68
C TYR A 321 -17.32 10.81 4.59
N PHE A 322 -17.57 9.58 5.01
CA PHE A 322 -16.63 8.78 5.78
C PHE A 322 -16.15 7.58 4.96
N GLU A 323 -14.85 7.54 4.69
CA GLU A 323 -14.22 6.38 4.08
C GLU A 323 -14.19 5.24 5.09
N VAL A 324 -14.59 4.04 4.67
CA VAL A 324 -14.60 2.83 5.50
C VAL A 324 -13.73 1.75 4.88
N GLY A 325 -13.22 0.83 5.70
CA GLY A 325 -12.34 -0.24 5.21
C GLY A 325 -13.05 -1.26 4.32
N ASP A 326 -14.27 -1.65 4.70
CA ASP A 326 -15.17 -2.55 3.96
C ASP A 326 -16.62 -2.03 4.10
N LEU A 327 -17.19 -1.54 3.00
CA LEU A 327 -18.50 -0.90 3.03
C LEU A 327 -19.62 -1.90 3.35
N ASP A 328 -19.58 -3.09 2.75
CA ASP A 328 -20.64 -4.09 2.92
C ASP A 328 -20.63 -4.62 4.36
N VAL A 329 -19.44 -4.86 4.94
CA VAL A 329 -19.29 -5.27 6.35
C VAL A 329 -19.79 -4.19 7.31
N ILE A 330 -19.41 -2.93 7.10
CA ILE A 330 -19.84 -1.83 7.98
C ILE A 330 -21.35 -1.60 7.89
N VAL A 331 -21.93 -1.62 6.69
CA VAL A 331 -23.38 -1.46 6.52
C VAL A 331 -24.12 -2.62 7.18
N HIS A 332 -23.66 -3.86 7.01
CA HIS A 332 -24.25 -5.02 7.68
C HIS A 332 -24.22 -4.87 9.21
N TYR A 333 -23.06 -4.49 9.77
CA TYR A 333 -22.90 -4.26 11.19
C TYR A 333 -23.85 -3.17 11.73
N LEU A 334 -23.87 -2.00 11.09
CA LEU A 334 -24.70 -0.87 11.53
C LEU A 334 -26.20 -1.17 11.44
N ARG A 335 -26.63 -1.93 10.43
CA ARG A 335 -28.01 -2.44 10.35
C ARG A 335 -28.36 -3.36 11.50
N GLY A 336 -27.44 -4.25 11.87
CA GLY A 336 -27.58 -5.08 13.07
C GLY A 336 -27.73 -4.26 14.36
N GLN A 337 -27.25 -3.02 14.38
CA GLN A 337 -27.42 -2.05 15.47
C GLN A 337 -28.66 -1.14 15.32
N GLY A 338 -29.50 -1.37 14.30
CA GLY A 338 -30.73 -0.60 14.06
C GLY A 338 -30.57 0.68 13.23
N VAL A 339 -29.40 0.92 12.64
CA VAL A 339 -29.20 2.07 11.74
C VAL A 339 -29.92 1.83 10.42
N SER A 340 -30.78 2.78 10.02
CA SER A 340 -31.46 2.75 8.73
C SER A 340 -30.63 3.41 7.64
N PHE A 341 -30.64 2.80 6.45
CA PHE A 341 -29.98 3.32 5.26
C PHE A 341 -31.02 3.78 4.26
N ALA A 342 -30.83 5.00 3.74
CA ALA A 342 -31.64 5.55 2.65
C ALA A 342 -31.23 4.96 1.30
N GLN A 343 -29.98 4.49 1.19
CA GLN A 343 -29.44 3.83 0.02
C GLN A 343 -28.43 2.75 0.42
N GLU A 344 -28.63 1.56 -0.13
CA GLU A 344 -27.68 0.45 0.00
C GLU A 344 -26.34 0.72 -0.67
N PRO A 345 -25.29 -0.03 -0.28
CA PRO A 345 -24.03 -0.04 -1.01
C PRO A 345 -24.24 -0.27 -2.50
N ILE A 346 -23.81 0.67 -3.32
CA ILE A 346 -23.90 0.60 -4.77
C ILE A 346 -22.63 1.15 -5.42
N ASP A 347 -22.17 0.48 -6.47
CA ASP A 347 -21.07 0.97 -7.29
C ASP A 347 -21.55 2.14 -8.13
N ARG A 348 -20.72 3.19 -8.20
CA ARG A 348 -21.06 4.43 -8.90
C ARG A 348 -20.27 4.58 -10.19
N PRO A 349 -20.83 5.29 -11.19
CA PRO A 349 -20.15 5.53 -12.46
C PRO A 349 -18.86 6.35 -12.31
N TRP A 350 -18.68 7.05 -11.19
CA TRP A 350 -17.45 7.77 -10.85
C TRP A 350 -16.42 6.90 -10.10
N GLY A 351 -16.61 5.57 -10.09
CA GLY A 351 -15.59 4.57 -9.76
C GLY A 351 -15.39 4.26 -8.28
N TRP A 352 -16.34 4.62 -7.42
CA TRP A 352 -16.36 4.15 -6.03
C TRP A 352 -17.70 3.56 -5.64
N ARG A 353 -17.71 2.82 -4.53
CA ARG A 353 -18.93 2.27 -3.93
C ARG A 353 -19.35 3.13 -2.74
N GLU A 354 -20.65 3.40 -2.60
CA GLU A 354 -21.17 4.22 -1.50
C GLU A 354 -22.54 3.75 -1.00
N ALA A 355 -22.80 4.01 0.28
CA ALA A 355 -24.10 3.87 0.95
C ALA A 355 -24.49 5.21 1.58
N ARG A 356 -25.78 5.49 1.69
CA ARG A 356 -26.30 6.75 2.25
C ARG A 356 -27.25 6.50 3.40
N LEU A 357 -27.13 7.35 4.42
CA LEU A 357 -27.95 7.34 5.62
C LEU A 357 -28.15 8.77 6.11
N PHE A 358 -29.06 8.92 7.07
CA PHE A 358 -29.27 10.19 7.77
C PHE A 358 -28.92 10.00 9.24
N ASP A 359 -28.27 11.00 9.83
CA ASP A 359 -28.10 11.04 11.28
C ASP A 359 -29.45 11.35 11.98
N PRO A 360 -29.53 11.29 13.32
CA PRO A 360 -30.77 11.57 14.05
C PRO A 360 -31.34 12.99 13.84
N ALA A 361 -30.53 13.94 13.37
CA ALA A 361 -30.95 15.31 13.07
C ALA A 361 -31.34 15.50 11.60
N GLY A 362 -31.25 14.46 10.77
CA GLY A 362 -31.55 14.50 9.34
C GLY A 362 -30.39 14.99 8.48
N ASN A 363 -29.17 15.10 9.02
CA ASN A 363 -28.00 15.41 8.20
C ASN A 363 -27.62 14.22 7.33
N GLU A 364 -27.28 14.49 6.07
CA GLU A 364 -26.89 13.45 5.13
C GLU A 364 -25.46 12.97 5.41
N VAL A 365 -25.32 11.66 5.59
CA VAL A 365 -24.04 10.98 5.77
C VAL A 365 -23.86 9.96 4.64
N CYS A 366 -22.64 9.90 4.12
CA CYS A 366 -22.24 8.91 3.13
C CYS A 366 -21.10 8.06 3.69
N LEU A 367 -21.26 6.74 3.65
CA LEU A 367 -20.17 5.78 3.87
C LEU A 367 -19.70 5.29 2.51
N TYR A 368 -18.40 5.26 2.26
CA TYR A 368 -17.87 4.96 0.93
C TYR A 368 -16.48 4.31 0.95
N GLN A 369 -16.12 3.72 -0.19
CA GLN A 369 -14.80 3.15 -0.47
C GLN A 369 -14.31 3.69 -1.81
N ALA A 370 -13.56 4.78 -1.80
CA ALA A 370 -13.10 5.46 -3.01
C ALA A 370 -11.64 5.19 -3.38
N GLY A 371 -10.78 4.90 -2.40
CA GLY A 371 -9.36 4.67 -2.64
C GLY A 371 -8.73 5.75 -3.53
N GLU A 372 -8.09 5.36 -4.64
CA GLU A 372 -7.44 6.30 -5.54
C GLU A 372 -8.40 7.23 -6.28
N MET A 373 -9.63 6.79 -6.60
CA MET A 373 -10.60 7.54 -7.42
C MET A 373 -11.06 8.85 -6.77
N ARG A 374 -10.89 8.97 -5.46
CA ARG A 374 -11.20 10.19 -4.71
C ARG A 374 -10.34 11.36 -5.14
N ARG A 375 -9.02 11.13 -5.21
CA ARG A 375 -8.02 12.14 -5.59
C ARG A 375 -7.58 12.00 -7.04
N PHE A 376 -7.36 10.79 -7.53
CA PHE A 376 -6.80 10.50 -8.84
C PHE A 376 -7.81 9.80 -9.78
N PRO A 377 -9.02 10.36 -10.00
CA PRO A 377 -9.89 9.81 -11.02
C PRO A 377 -9.30 10.02 -12.43
N PRO A 378 -9.67 9.21 -13.44
CA PRO A 378 -9.20 9.37 -14.82
C PRO A 378 -9.48 10.74 -15.46
N TRP A 379 -10.45 11.49 -14.93
CA TRP A 379 -10.79 12.85 -15.36
C TRP A 379 -10.22 13.93 -14.42
N ARG A 380 -9.16 13.62 -13.65
CA ARG A 380 -8.42 14.62 -12.88
C ARG A 380 -7.87 15.69 -13.84
N ILE A 381 -7.85 16.94 -13.40
CA ILE A 381 -7.23 18.04 -14.15
C ILE A 381 -5.73 17.73 -14.27
N ALA A 382 -5.17 17.81 -15.49
CA ALA A 382 -3.79 17.37 -15.76
C ALA A 382 -2.75 18.19 -14.98
N ASP A 383 -2.95 19.51 -14.88
CA ASP A 383 -2.09 20.43 -14.13
C ASP A 383 -2.62 20.71 -12.71
N ALA A 384 -3.44 19.79 -12.18
CA ALA A 384 -4.19 19.98 -10.94
C ALA A 384 -3.28 20.45 -9.84
#